data_AF-A0A3B8JZ90-F1
#
_entry.id   AF-A0A3B8JZ90-F1
#
_cell.length_a   1.000
_cell.length_b   1.000
_cell.length_c   1.000
_cell.angle_alpha   90.00
_cell.angle_beta   90.00
_cell.angle_gamma   90.00
#
_symmetry.space_group_name_H-M   'P 1'
#
loop_
_entity.id
_entity.type
_entity.pdbx_description
1 polymer ?
#
loop_
_entity_poly.entity_id
_entity_poly.type
_entity_poly.pdbx_seq_one_letter_code
_entity_poly.pdbx_strand_id
1 'polypeptide(L)'
;MTAIASDLANLIVQASSLSERLSNRLFEVDTTQVKEQKLSDERLNRWCQVVAQGNWENFQKRLLWDGLDVDTVQLVLSSPTFAENPTLPSWAATLQEIIQISSEWELRTKEWELESGQSQLPIPIEPEKPVPFEDLLLPTIYVARQKLLNCLGSPVLFPSCLPLELLSEEAYLKLERSLLFTLVNLCEKTLELEFSRFRPFGYSVLNHLATPIKLTPQKTHYKAFVQKLLQDGLLTFFQNYPVLGRLIATRIDFWVEATTEFLQRLKADLSEIQQV
;
A
#
# COMPACT_ATOMS: atom_id res chain seq x y z
N MET A 1 22.05 2.08 11.73
CA MET A 1 20.76 1.80 11.07
C MET A 1 21.05 1.22 9.70
N THR A 2 20.39 0.14 9.31
CA THR A 2 20.46 -0.38 7.94
C THR A 2 19.82 0.64 6.97
N ALA A 3 20.23 0.67 5.70
CA ALA A 3 19.68 1.61 4.71
C ALA A 3 18.14 1.53 4.63
N ILE A 4 17.59 0.31 4.71
CA ILE A 4 16.14 0.03 4.71
C ILE A 4 15.41 0.71 5.87
N ALA A 5 16.01 0.75 7.07
CA ALA A 5 15.39 1.41 8.22
C ALA A 5 15.30 2.94 8.03
N SER A 6 16.32 3.52 7.38
CA SER A 6 16.33 4.95 7.03
C SER A 6 15.30 5.28 5.95
N ASP A 7 15.15 4.41 4.94
CA ASP A 7 14.16 4.61 3.87
C ASP A 7 12.72 4.48 4.40
N LEU A 8 12.46 3.53 5.28
CA LEU A 8 11.15 3.36 5.91
C LEU A 8 10.79 4.56 6.79
N ALA A 9 11.74 5.10 7.57
CA ALA A 9 11.52 6.31 8.36
C ALA A 9 11.11 7.51 7.49
N ASN A 10 11.79 7.71 6.36
CA ASN A 10 11.43 8.74 5.39
C ASN A 10 10.03 8.52 4.82
N LEU A 11 9.65 7.28 4.48
CA LEU A 11 8.30 6.96 4.04
C LEU A 11 7.25 7.31 5.08
N ILE A 12 7.51 7.02 6.37
CA ILE A 12 6.60 7.35 7.47
C ILE A 12 6.40 8.85 7.59
N VAL A 13 7.48 9.62 7.54
CA VAL A 13 7.41 11.09 7.55
C VAL A 13 6.59 11.61 6.38
N GLN A 14 6.85 11.14 5.15
CA GLN A 14 6.17 11.64 3.97
C GLN A 14 4.71 11.17 3.86
N ALA A 15 4.37 10.00 4.41
CA ALA A 15 3.01 9.47 4.44
C ALA A 15 2.17 9.97 5.62
N SER A 16 2.78 10.70 6.56
CA SER A 16 2.09 11.19 7.75
C SER A 16 1.02 12.22 7.41
N SER A 17 -0.16 12.02 7.99
CA SER A 17 -1.28 12.95 7.87
C SER A 17 -1.05 14.21 8.70
N LEU A 18 -1.78 15.28 8.37
CA LEU A 18 -1.75 16.51 9.15
C LEU A 18 -2.10 16.25 10.62
N SER A 19 -3.11 15.42 10.88
CA SER A 19 -3.55 15.06 12.24
C SER A 19 -2.47 14.32 13.04
N GLU A 20 -1.72 13.41 12.40
CA GLU A 20 -0.62 12.72 13.08
C GLU A 20 0.52 13.66 13.41
N ARG A 21 0.85 14.57 12.49
CA ARG A 21 1.88 15.57 12.73
C ARG A 21 1.49 16.53 13.86
N LEU A 22 0.23 16.97 13.89
CA LEU A 22 -0.31 17.80 14.97
C LEU A 22 -0.32 17.11 16.34
N SER A 23 -0.41 15.77 16.36
CA SER A 23 -0.40 15.00 17.62
C SER A 23 0.98 14.93 18.30
N ASN A 24 2.06 15.42 17.65
CA ASN A 24 3.43 15.52 18.18
C ASN A 24 4.04 14.23 18.77
N ARG A 25 3.52 13.05 18.44
CA ARG A 25 4.02 11.77 19.01
C ARG A 25 5.15 11.11 18.22
N LEU A 26 5.35 11.49 16.95
CA LEU A 26 6.24 10.79 16.02
C LEU A 26 7.31 11.69 15.39
N PHE A 27 7.19 13.02 15.54
CA PHE A 27 7.97 13.97 14.77
C PHE A 27 8.53 15.08 15.65
N GLU A 28 9.73 15.52 15.31
CA GLU A 28 10.33 16.75 15.81
C GLU A 28 10.33 17.79 14.68
N VAL A 29 10.16 19.06 15.06
CA VAL A 29 10.21 20.19 14.12
C VAL A 29 11.57 20.85 14.24
N ASP A 30 12.40 20.75 13.22
CA ASP A 30 13.65 21.51 13.14
C ASP A 30 13.34 22.95 12.75
N THR A 31 13.09 23.81 13.74
CA THR A 31 12.79 25.24 13.52
C THR A 31 14.02 26.06 13.10
N THR A 32 15.20 25.45 12.97
CA THR A 32 16.46 26.20 12.76
C THR A 32 16.76 26.53 11.29
N GLN A 33 16.01 25.96 10.35
CA GLN A 33 16.29 26.12 8.92
C GLN A 33 15.42 27.19 8.25
N VAL A 34 16.04 28.32 7.90
CA VAL A 34 15.40 29.46 7.18
C VAL A 34 14.69 29.04 5.88
N LYS A 35 15.17 27.99 5.20
CA LYS A 35 14.56 27.45 3.97
C LYS A 35 13.22 26.76 4.25
N GLU A 36 13.08 26.12 5.41
CA GLU A 36 11.86 25.42 5.80
C GLU A 36 10.76 26.40 6.22
N GLN A 37 11.14 27.52 6.86
CA GLN A 37 10.22 28.61 7.18
C GLN A 37 9.49 29.11 5.92
N LYS A 38 10.25 29.40 4.84
CA LYS A 38 9.67 29.87 3.57
C LYS A 38 8.74 28.86 2.93
N LEU A 39 9.09 27.58 2.94
CA LEU A 39 8.25 26.52 2.39
C LEU A 39 6.95 26.33 3.18
N SER A 40 7.02 26.45 4.50
CA SER A 40 5.83 26.42 5.35
C SER A 40 4.89 27.59 5.04
N ASP A 41 5.45 28.80 4.90
CA ASP A 41 4.68 29.99 4.54
C ASP A 41 3.97 29.83 3.19
N GLU A 42 4.67 29.31 2.17
CA GLU A 42 4.08 29.04 0.86
C GLU A 42 2.93 28.02 0.94
N ARG A 43 3.10 26.94 1.70
CA ARG A 43 2.06 25.92 1.91
C ARG A 43 0.85 26.50 2.65
N LEU A 44 1.09 27.29 3.69
CA LEU A 44 0.06 27.95 4.48
C LEU A 44 -0.73 28.95 3.64
N ASN A 45 -0.04 29.80 2.87
CA ASN A 45 -0.64 30.73 1.92
C ASN A 45 -1.50 29.98 0.89
N ARG A 46 -0.99 28.87 0.34
CA ARG A 46 -1.74 28.05 -0.62
C ARG A 46 -2.98 27.43 0.02
N TRP A 47 -2.89 26.97 1.26
CA TRP A 47 -4.04 26.40 1.98
C TRP A 47 -5.12 27.46 2.22
N CYS A 48 -4.74 28.65 2.69
CA CYS A 48 -5.65 29.79 2.82
C CYS A 48 -6.32 30.14 1.47
N GLN A 49 -5.55 30.12 0.38
CA GLN A 49 -6.09 30.37 -0.96
C GLN A 49 -7.14 29.33 -1.40
N VAL A 50 -6.92 28.05 -1.11
CA VAL A 50 -7.82 26.96 -1.51
C VAL A 50 -9.10 26.94 -0.68
N VAL A 51 -8.98 27.11 0.65
CA VAL A 51 -10.11 26.94 1.57
C VAL A 51 -10.92 28.23 1.76
N ALA A 52 -10.26 29.38 1.73
CA ALA A 52 -10.87 30.67 2.03
C ALA A 52 -10.67 31.72 0.94
N GLN A 53 -10.21 31.34 -0.26
CA GLN A 53 -9.96 32.25 -1.38
C GLN A 53 -9.00 33.41 -1.03
N GLY A 54 -8.10 33.18 -0.08
CA GLY A 54 -7.14 34.18 0.42
C GLY A 54 -7.68 35.06 1.56
N ASN A 55 -8.91 34.86 2.01
CA ASN A 55 -9.46 35.54 3.18
C ASN A 55 -8.94 34.92 4.48
N TRP A 56 -7.94 35.58 5.07
CA TRP A 56 -7.28 35.12 6.30
C TRP A 56 -8.19 35.07 7.52
N GLU A 57 -9.15 35.97 7.66
CA GLU A 57 -10.09 35.94 8.79
C GLU A 57 -10.97 34.69 8.75
N ASN A 58 -11.48 34.34 7.56
CA ASN A 58 -12.27 33.12 7.38
C ASN A 58 -11.42 31.86 7.54
N PHE A 59 -10.17 31.89 7.07
CA PHE A 59 -9.24 30.78 7.26
C PHE A 59 -8.94 30.54 8.75
N GLN A 60 -8.65 31.59 9.51
CA GLN A 60 -8.45 31.49 10.96
C GLN A 60 -9.69 30.94 11.69
N LYS A 61 -10.90 31.41 11.34
CA LYS A 61 -12.14 30.85 11.89
C LYS A 61 -12.29 29.36 11.59
N ARG A 62 -11.94 28.94 10.37
CA ARG A 62 -11.98 27.52 9.98
C ARG A 62 -10.98 26.68 10.79
N LEU A 63 -9.76 27.17 11.01
CA LEU A 63 -8.76 26.50 11.85
C LEU A 63 -9.24 26.38 13.29
N LEU A 64 -9.85 27.45 13.84
CA LEU A 64 -10.40 27.46 15.19
C LEU A 64 -11.51 26.40 15.38
N TRP A 65 -12.29 26.08 14.35
CA TRP A 65 -13.28 24.99 14.43
C TRP A 65 -12.64 23.60 14.65
N ASP A 66 -11.39 23.42 14.22
CA ASP A 66 -10.61 22.20 14.47
C ASP A 66 -9.73 22.33 15.72
N GLY A 67 -9.87 23.42 16.51
CA GLY A 67 -9.04 23.70 17.68
C GLY A 67 -7.61 24.10 17.34
N LEU A 68 -7.36 24.59 16.12
CA LEU A 68 -6.03 24.94 15.62
C LEU A 68 -5.85 26.46 15.50
N ASP A 69 -4.61 26.90 15.70
CA ASP A 69 -4.15 28.25 15.39
C ASP A 69 -3.10 28.23 14.27
N VAL A 70 -2.78 29.42 13.74
CA VAL A 70 -1.89 29.58 12.58
C VAL A 70 -0.46 29.15 12.91
N ASP A 71 0.04 29.48 14.09
CA ASP A 71 1.42 29.22 14.48
C ASP A 71 1.64 27.70 14.64
N THR A 72 0.69 27.01 15.29
CA THR A 72 0.69 25.55 15.44
C THR A 72 0.66 24.84 14.08
N VAL A 73 -0.18 25.31 13.16
CA VAL A 73 -0.28 24.72 11.81
C VAL A 73 0.99 24.97 11.00
N GLN A 74 1.55 26.17 11.07
CA GLN A 74 2.77 26.55 10.36
C GLN A 74 3.96 25.66 10.77
N LEU A 75 4.08 25.30 12.05
CA LEU A 75 5.12 24.39 12.52
C LEU A 75 5.01 23.00 11.87
N VAL A 76 3.79 22.51 11.67
CA VAL A 76 3.52 21.17 11.14
C VAL A 76 3.58 21.09 9.60
N LEU A 77 3.39 22.22 8.92
CA LEU A 77 3.52 22.32 7.47
C LEU A 77 4.98 22.36 7.00
N SER A 78 5.95 22.45 7.91
CA SER A 78 7.36 22.25 7.62
C SER A 78 7.68 20.79 7.23
N SER A 79 8.93 20.49 6.90
CA SER A 79 9.38 19.11 6.65
C SER A 79 9.68 18.47 8.01
N PRO A 80 8.87 17.50 8.50
CA PRO A 80 9.12 16.91 9.81
C PRO A 80 10.39 16.05 9.76
N THR A 81 11.14 16.01 10.86
CA THR A 81 12.14 14.96 11.08
C THR A 81 11.52 13.86 11.94
N PHE A 82 11.97 12.63 11.71
CA PHE A 82 11.55 11.50 12.54
C PHE A 82 12.21 11.63 13.92
N ALA A 83 11.44 11.47 15.00
CA ALA A 83 11.99 11.51 16.34
C ALA A 83 13.05 10.40 16.56
N GLU A 84 13.92 10.52 17.56
CA GLU A 84 15.04 9.58 17.74
C GLU A 84 14.61 8.15 18.12
N ASN A 85 13.39 7.91 18.64
CA ASN A 85 12.87 6.57 18.99
C ASN A 85 11.32 6.44 18.98
N PRO A 86 10.62 6.65 17.85
CA PRO A 86 9.17 6.49 17.82
C PRO A 86 8.74 5.03 17.75
N THR A 87 7.58 4.74 18.32
CA THR A 87 6.89 3.47 18.07
C THR A 87 6.38 3.47 16.63
N LEU A 88 6.78 2.46 15.85
CA LEU A 88 6.36 2.36 14.46
C LEU A 88 4.84 2.13 14.38
N PRO A 89 4.11 2.87 13.54
CA PRO A 89 2.72 2.57 13.26
C PRO A 89 2.55 1.14 12.71
N SER A 90 1.44 0.48 13.02
CA SER A 90 1.17 -0.90 12.54
C SER A 90 1.30 -1.03 11.02
N TRP A 91 0.78 -0.03 10.29
CA TRP A 91 0.86 0.01 8.84
C TRP A 91 2.30 0.08 8.32
N ALA A 92 3.24 0.64 9.09
CA ALA A 92 4.63 0.75 8.67
C ALA A 92 5.34 -0.61 8.72
N ALA A 93 5.01 -1.45 9.71
CA ALA A 93 5.47 -2.83 9.76
C ALA A 93 4.91 -3.63 8.57
N THR A 94 3.62 -3.49 8.28
CA THR A 94 2.99 -4.12 7.10
C THR A 94 3.63 -3.66 5.79
N LEU A 95 3.94 -2.37 5.65
CA LEU A 95 4.62 -1.84 4.48
C LEU A 95 6.03 -2.41 4.33
N GLN A 96 6.75 -2.57 5.43
CA GLN A 96 8.07 -3.20 5.44
C GLN A 96 8.01 -4.65 4.98
N GLU A 97 7.04 -5.43 5.47
CA GLU A 97 6.80 -6.81 5.03
C GLU A 97 6.47 -6.86 3.53
N ILE A 98 5.63 -5.95 3.03
CA ILE A 98 5.33 -5.85 1.59
C ILE A 98 6.60 -5.61 0.78
N ILE A 99 7.46 -4.69 1.20
CA ILE A 99 8.70 -4.37 0.48
C ILE A 99 9.62 -5.59 0.44
N GLN A 100 9.81 -6.25 1.58
CA GLN A 100 10.65 -7.43 1.68
C GLN A 100 10.12 -8.58 0.79
N ILE A 101 8.85 -8.96 0.94
CA ILE A 101 8.24 -10.04 0.17
C ILE A 101 8.23 -9.74 -1.32
N SER A 102 8.01 -8.48 -1.71
CA SER A 102 8.03 -8.07 -3.13
C SER A 102 9.42 -8.23 -3.75
N SER A 103 10.48 -7.88 -3.01
CA SER A 103 11.86 -8.01 -3.49
C SER A 103 12.32 -9.47 -3.67
N GLU A 104 11.73 -10.38 -2.90
CA GLU A 104 12.06 -11.81 -2.88
C GLU A 104 11.04 -12.66 -3.67
N TRP A 105 10.06 -12.04 -4.32
CA TRP A 105 8.88 -12.73 -4.86
C TRP A 105 9.21 -13.86 -5.84
N GLU A 106 10.15 -13.61 -6.76
CA GLU A 106 10.56 -14.61 -7.75
C GLU A 106 11.30 -15.79 -7.12
N LEU A 107 12.05 -15.56 -6.04
CA LEU A 107 12.75 -16.63 -5.31
C LEU A 107 11.73 -17.47 -4.52
N ARG A 108 10.83 -16.82 -3.80
CA ARG A 108 9.81 -17.47 -2.96
C ARG A 108 8.85 -18.35 -3.77
N THR A 109 8.45 -17.89 -4.96
CA THR A 109 7.58 -18.67 -5.85
C THR A 109 8.28 -19.95 -6.32
N LYS A 110 9.57 -19.89 -6.64
CA LYS A 110 10.37 -21.07 -7.03
C LYS A 110 10.63 -22.01 -5.86
N GLU A 111 10.96 -21.47 -4.68
CA GLU A 111 11.14 -22.26 -3.45
C GLU A 111 9.86 -23.04 -3.12
N TRP A 112 8.70 -22.41 -3.23
CA TRP A 112 7.41 -23.07 -3.03
C TRP A 112 7.15 -24.21 -4.02
N GLU A 113 7.44 -24.02 -5.31
CA GLU A 113 7.29 -25.07 -6.32
C GLU A 113 8.14 -26.31 -6.00
N LEU A 114 9.36 -26.09 -5.49
CA LEU A 114 10.28 -27.16 -5.10
C LEU A 114 9.82 -27.90 -3.85
N GLU A 115 9.32 -27.19 -2.83
CA GLU A 115 8.94 -27.76 -1.54
C GLU A 115 7.57 -28.44 -1.56
N SER A 116 6.59 -27.83 -2.23
CA SER A 116 5.21 -28.34 -2.26
C SER A 116 5.00 -29.47 -3.27
N GLY A 117 5.90 -29.61 -4.25
CA GLY A 117 5.71 -30.49 -5.40
C GLY A 117 4.55 -30.06 -6.31
N GLN A 118 3.96 -28.88 -6.07
CA GLN A 118 2.90 -28.30 -6.90
C GLN A 118 3.52 -27.35 -7.92
N SER A 119 2.93 -27.32 -9.12
CA SER A 119 3.46 -26.50 -10.21
C SER A 119 3.29 -25.00 -10.01
N GLN A 120 2.38 -24.55 -9.14
CA GLN A 120 2.10 -23.12 -8.92
C GLN A 120 1.59 -22.88 -7.49
N LEU A 121 1.95 -21.71 -6.93
CA LEU A 121 1.36 -21.18 -5.70
C LEU A 121 -0.16 -20.95 -5.90
N PRO A 122 -1.02 -21.29 -4.91
CA PRO A 122 -2.42 -20.86 -4.94
C PRO A 122 -2.49 -19.32 -4.94
N ILE A 123 -2.99 -18.75 -6.04
CA ILE A 123 -3.09 -17.30 -6.26
C ILE A 123 -4.54 -16.90 -6.59
N PRO A 124 -4.99 -15.69 -6.18
CA PRO A 124 -6.35 -15.20 -6.42
C PRO A 124 -6.58 -14.65 -7.85
N ILE A 125 -5.96 -15.28 -8.86
CA ILE A 125 -6.11 -14.90 -10.28
C ILE A 125 -7.15 -15.80 -10.94
N GLU A 126 -8.12 -15.18 -11.61
CA GLU A 126 -9.04 -15.87 -12.52
C GLU A 126 -8.65 -15.52 -13.96
N PRO A 127 -8.11 -16.47 -14.75
CA PRO A 127 -7.69 -16.21 -16.13
C PRO A 127 -8.81 -15.67 -17.04
N GLU A 128 -10.06 -16.01 -16.75
CA GLU A 128 -11.25 -15.57 -17.49
C GLU A 128 -11.66 -14.13 -17.15
N LYS A 129 -11.16 -13.56 -16.05
CA LYS A 129 -11.47 -12.22 -15.57
C LYS A 129 -10.20 -11.51 -15.07
N PRO A 130 -9.22 -11.25 -15.94
CA PRO A 130 -7.98 -10.60 -15.53
C PRO A 130 -8.26 -9.16 -15.09
N VAL A 131 -7.58 -8.70 -14.04
CA VAL A 131 -7.59 -7.29 -13.63
C VAL A 131 -6.23 -6.64 -13.90
N PRO A 132 -6.17 -5.33 -14.24
CA PRO A 132 -4.90 -4.67 -14.53
C PRO A 132 -3.93 -4.77 -13.35
N PHE A 133 -2.66 -5.04 -13.64
CA PHE A 133 -1.58 -5.07 -12.65
C PHE A 133 -1.74 -6.10 -11.52
N GLU A 134 -2.58 -7.14 -11.69
CA GLU A 134 -2.77 -8.17 -10.67
C GLU A 134 -1.47 -8.86 -10.26
N ASP A 135 -0.59 -9.14 -11.21
CA ASP A 135 0.72 -9.76 -10.97
C ASP A 135 1.61 -8.94 -10.03
N LEU A 136 1.50 -7.61 -10.10
CA LEU A 136 2.30 -6.69 -9.30
C LEU A 136 1.90 -6.72 -7.82
N LEU A 137 0.63 -7.02 -7.54
CA LEU A 137 0.04 -6.96 -6.20
C LEU A 137 -0.03 -8.34 -5.53
N LEU A 138 0.30 -9.43 -6.23
CA LEU A 138 0.37 -10.77 -5.63
C LEU A 138 1.27 -10.85 -4.39
N PRO A 139 2.49 -10.25 -4.36
CA PRO A 139 3.31 -10.27 -3.15
C PRO A 139 2.62 -9.58 -1.97
N THR A 140 1.85 -8.51 -2.24
CA THR A 140 1.07 -7.80 -1.23
C THR A 140 -0.08 -8.66 -0.68
N ILE A 141 -0.77 -9.43 -1.54
CA ILE A 141 -1.79 -10.39 -1.09
C ILE A 141 -1.17 -11.52 -0.29
N TYR A 142 0.02 -11.98 -0.68
CA TYR A 142 0.74 -12.99 0.09
C TYR A 142 1.06 -12.51 1.52
N VAL A 143 1.43 -11.24 1.71
CA VAL A 143 1.56 -10.65 3.05
C VAL A 143 0.25 -10.69 3.82
N ALA A 144 -0.88 -10.31 3.21
CA ALA A 144 -2.20 -10.42 3.86
C ALA A 144 -2.50 -11.84 4.32
N ARG A 145 -2.19 -12.84 3.48
CA ARG A 145 -2.33 -14.26 3.82
C ARG A 145 -1.47 -14.64 5.02
N GLN A 146 -0.18 -14.28 5.04
CA GLN A 146 0.71 -14.53 6.19
C GLN A 146 0.13 -13.97 7.49
N LYS A 147 -0.30 -12.71 7.45
CA LYS A 147 -0.84 -12.03 8.63
C LYS A 147 -2.14 -12.67 9.12
N LEU A 148 -3.04 -13.04 8.21
CA LEU A 148 -4.27 -13.77 8.55
C LEU A 148 -3.95 -15.11 9.23
N LEU A 149 -3.03 -15.90 8.68
CA LEU A 149 -2.63 -17.19 9.26
C LEU A 149 -2.06 -17.03 10.67
N ASN A 150 -1.24 -16.01 10.88
CA ASN A 150 -0.69 -15.67 12.20
C ASN A 150 -1.80 -15.30 13.20
N CYS A 151 -2.79 -14.50 12.78
CA CYS A 151 -3.93 -14.12 13.63
C CYS A 151 -4.84 -15.31 13.99
N LEU A 152 -4.92 -16.32 13.13
CA LEU A 152 -5.68 -17.55 13.37
C LEU A 152 -4.92 -18.58 14.24
N GLY A 153 -3.68 -18.28 14.64
CA GLY A 153 -2.87 -19.16 15.48
C GLY A 153 -2.39 -20.43 14.76
N SER A 154 -2.40 -20.45 13.42
CA SER A 154 -1.90 -21.56 12.64
C SER A 154 -0.37 -21.53 12.66
N PRO A 155 0.33 -22.49 13.31
CA PRO A 155 1.78 -22.49 13.33
C PRO A 155 2.31 -22.67 11.91
N VAL A 156 3.09 -21.69 11.47
CA VAL A 156 3.76 -21.63 10.17
C VAL A 156 4.75 -22.80 10.07
N LEU A 157 4.28 -23.98 9.66
CA LEU A 157 5.16 -25.01 9.10
C LEU A 157 5.30 -24.83 7.59
N PHE A 158 4.25 -24.30 6.94
CA PHE A 158 4.28 -23.87 5.55
C PHE A 158 3.53 -22.55 5.43
N PRO A 159 4.20 -21.44 5.09
CA PRO A 159 3.58 -20.12 4.98
C PRO A 159 2.46 -20.05 3.90
N SER A 160 2.24 -21.12 3.13
CA SER A 160 1.36 -21.11 1.97
C SER A 160 0.06 -21.92 2.14
N CYS A 161 -0.14 -22.64 3.25
CA CYS A 161 -1.35 -23.47 3.41
C CYS A 161 -2.54 -22.67 3.97
N LEU A 162 -3.65 -22.66 3.24
CA LEU A 162 -4.90 -22.05 3.70
C LEU A 162 -5.53 -22.93 4.79
N PRO A 163 -6.13 -22.35 5.85
CA PRO A 163 -6.74 -23.13 6.93
C PRO A 163 -8.09 -23.65 6.48
N LEU A 164 -8.10 -24.82 5.83
CA LEU A 164 -9.27 -25.47 5.22
C LEU A 164 -10.29 -26.04 6.22
N GLU A 165 -10.22 -25.65 7.50
CA GLU A 165 -11.15 -26.11 8.55
C GLU A 165 -12.57 -25.56 8.35
N LEU A 166 -12.69 -24.29 7.92
CA LEU A 166 -13.97 -23.57 7.86
C LEU A 166 -14.42 -23.28 6.42
N LEU A 167 -13.47 -22.93 5.56
CA LEU A 167 -13.73 -22.54 4.18
C LEU A 167 -12.91 -23.42 3.24
N SER A 168 -13.46 -23.67 2.05
CA SER A 168 -12.69 -24.29 0.97
C SER A 168 -11.58 -23.35 0.47
N GLU A 169 -10.59 -23.92 -0.23
CA GLU A 169 -9.53 -23.16 -0.86
C GLU A 169 -10.08 -22.07 -1.80
N GLU A 170 -11.08 -22.42 -2.61
CA GLU A 170 -11.75 -21.49 -3.53
C GLU A 170 -12.39 -20.31 -2.78
N ALA A 171 -13.00 -20.56 -1.62
CA ALA A 171 -13.62 -19.51 -0.82
C ALA A 171 -12.58 -18.55 -0.23
N TYR A 172 -11.43 -19.05 0.23
CA TYR A 172 -10.32 -18.19 0.66
C TYR A 172 -9.75 -17.37 -0.50
N LEU A 173 -9.51 -17.99 -1.65
CA LEU A 173 -9.02 -17.29 -2.84
C LEU A 173 -10.00 -16.20 -3.30
N LYS A 174 -11.31 -16.38 -3.12
CA LYS A 174 -12.31 -15.32 -3.37
C LYS A 174 -12.22 -14.14 -2.40
N LEU A 175 -11.94 -14.39 -1.11
CA LEU A 175 -11.71 -13.32 -0.14
C LEU A 175 -10.46 -12.50 -0.51
N GLU A 176 -9.37 -13.18 -0.86
CA GLU A 176 -8.13 -12.56 -1.32
C GLU A 176 -8.31 -11.82 -2.65
N ARG A 177 -9.12 -12.37 -3.57
CA ARG A 177 -9.43 -11.73 -4.85
C ARG A 177 -10.21 -10.43 -4.66
N SER A 178 -11.12 -10.38 -3.68
CA SER A 178 -11.82 -9.14 -3.31
C SER A 178 -10.85 -8.06 -2.79
N LEU A 179 -9.88 -8.47 -1.97
CA LEU A 179 -8.80 -7.59 -1.53
C LEU A 179 -7.94 -7.13 -2.71
N LEU A 180 -7.53 -8.03 -3.59
CA LEU A 180 -6.77 -7.71 -4.81
C LEU A 180 -7.49 -6.66 -5.66
N PHE A 181 -8.78 -6.84 -5.92
CA PHE A 181 -9.59 -5.87 -6.65
C PHE A 181 -9.62 -4.50 -5.96
N THR A 182 -9.75 -4.49 -4.63
CA THR A 182 -9.70 -3.25 -3.84
C THR A 182 -8.37 -2.52 -3.99
N LEU A 183 -7.25 -3.26 -3.96
CA LEU A 183 -5.91 -2.70 -4.11
C LEU A 183 -5.64 -2.23 -5.55
N VAL A 184 -6.10 -2.96 -6.55
CA VAL A 184 -6.01 -2.55 -7.95
C VAL A 184 -6.73 -1.21 -8.15
N ASN A 185 -7.97 -1.09 -7.67
CA ASN A 185 -8.73 0.16 -7.77
C ASN A 185 -8.06 1.32 -7.01
N LEU A 186 -7.44 1.03 -5.87
CA LEU A 186 -6.68 2.02 -5.09
C LEU A 186 -5.45 2.53 -5.86
N CYS A 187 -4.78 1.64 -6.61
CA CYS A 187 -3.53 1.93 -7.30
C CYS A 187 -3.70 2.34 -8.77
N GLU A 188 -4.88 2.14 -9.35
CA GLU A 188 -5.14 2.18 -10.80
C GLU A 188 -4.55 3.41 -11.48
N LYS A 189 -4.95 4.62 -11.04
CA LYS A 189 -4.50 5.87 -11.65
C LYS A 189 -2.99 6.08 -11.55
N THR A 190 -2.39 5.68 -10.44
CA THR A 190 -0.95 5.84 -10.20
C THR A 190 -0.14 4.85 -11.04
N LEU A 191 -0.58 3.59 -11.08
CA LEU A 191 0.07 2.55 -11.88
C LEU A 191 -0.10 2.79 -13.38
N GLU A 192 -1.26 3.29 -13.81
CA GLU A 192 -1.48 3.68 -15.20
C GLU A 192 -0.55 4.83 -15.61
N LEU A 193 -0.40 5.85 -14.75
CA LEU A 193 0.52 6.96 -14.98
C LEU A 193 1.97 6.46 -15.09
N GLU A 194 2.44 5.65 -14.14
CA GLU A 194 3.80 5.10 -14.16
C GLU A 194 4.03 4.17 -15.37
N PHE A 195 3.06 3.34 -15.71
CA PHE A 195 3.14 2.48 -16.89
C PHE A 195 3.14 3.27 -18.20
N SER A 196 2.39 4.38 -18.27
CA SER A 196 2.41 5.28 -19.42
C SER A 196 3.78 5.94 -19.61
N ARG A 197 4.46 6.31 -18.52
CA ARG A 197 5.83 6.87 -18.51
C ARG A 197 6.88 5.83 -18.85
N PHE A 198 6.66 4.58 -18.46
CA PHE A 198 7.60 3.48 -18.72
C PHE A 198 7.61 3.03 -20.18
N ARG A 199 6.48 3.14 -20.89
CA ARG A 199 6.39 2.74 -22.30
C ARG A 199 7.11 3.76 -23.22
N PRO A 200 7.76 3.30 -24.30
CA PRO A 200 8.40 4.19 -25.27
C PRO A 200 7.42 5.21 -25.87
N PHE A 201 7.90 6.44 -26.10
CA PHE A 201 7.13 7.48 -26.75
C PHE A 201 6.66 7.02 -28.15
N GLY A 202 5.37 7.23 -28.46
CA GLY A 202 4.78 6.81 -29.73
C GLY A 202 4.16 5.41 -29.74
N TYR A 203 4.30 4.60 -28.68
CA TYR A 203 3.65 3.29 -28.61
C TYR A 203 2.12 3.39 -28.57
N SER A 204 1.56 4.42 -27.90
CA SER A 204 0.12 4.69 -27.90
C SER A 204 -0.37 5.13 -29.29
N VAL A 205 0.38 6.02 -29.96
CA VAL A 205 0.06 6.52 -31.30
C VAL A 205 0.14 5.40 -32.35
N LEU A 206 1.15 4.54 -32.27
CA LEU A 206 1.31 3.38 -33.15
C LEU A 206 0.21 2.33 -32.91
N ASN A 207 -0.23 2.10 -31.68
CA ASN A 207 -1.37 1.20 -31.41
C ASN A 207 -2.70 1.74 -31.98
N HIS A 208 -2.87 3.07 -32.05
CA HIS A 208 -4.05 3.69 -32.65
C HIS A 208 -3.99 3.74 -34.18
N LEU A 209 -2.79 3.70 -34.79
CA LEU A 209 -2.59 3.82 -36.24
C LEU A 209 -2.26 2.49 -36.94
N ALA A 210 -1.83 1.46 -36.21
CA ALA A 210 -1.49 0.16 -36.78
C ALA A 210 -2.68 -0.80 -36.74
N THR A 211 -2.92 -1.50 -37.86
CA THR A 211 -3.70 -2.76 -37.88
C THR A 211 -3.14 -3.74 -36.84
N PRO A 212 -3.98 -4.59 -36.21
CA PRO A 212 -3.59 -5.40 -35.05
C PRO A 212 -2.57 -6.48 -35.46
N ILE A 213 -1.30 -6.11 -35.49
CA ILE A 213 -0.17 -7.03 -35.70
C ILE A 213 0.13 -7.65 -34.32
N LYS A 214 -0.16 -8.95 -34.18
CA LYS A 214 0.18 -9.87 -33.09
C LYS A 214 0.56 -9.21 -31.75
N LEU A 215 -0.33 -9.36 -30.75
CA LEU A 215 -0.32 -8.94 -29.34
C LEU A 215 0.94 -9.27 -28.48
N THR A 216 2.07 -9.64 -29.07
CA THR A 216 3.33 -10.01 -28.39
C THR A 216 4.04 -8.85 -27.68
N PRO A 217 4.15 -7.61 -28.21
CA PRO A 217 5.01 -6.60 -27.59
C PRO A 217 4.37 -5.91 -26.36
N GLN A 218 3.04 -5.85 -26.26
CA GLN A 218 2.36 -5.25 -25.10
C GLN A 218 2.58 -6.07 -23.81
N LYS A 219 2.56 -7.41 -23.91
CA LYS A 219 2.83 -8.30 -22.77
C LYS A 219 4.30 -8.22 -22.32
N THR A 220 5.24 -7.99 -23.23
CA THR A 220 6.67 -7.85 -22.89
C THR A 220 6.94 -6.58 -22.09
N HIS A 221 6.39 -5.43 -22.49
CA HIS A 221 6.57 -4.18 -21.74
C HIS A 221 5.90 -4.22 -20.37
N TYR A 222 4.72 -4.83 -20.27
CA TYR A 222 4.06 -5.05 -18.99
C TYR A 222 4.89 -5.94 -18.05
N LYS A 223 5.40 -7.08 -18.54
CA LYS A 223 6.25 -7.96 -17.72
C LYS A 223 7.53 -7.25 -17.26
N ALA A 224 8.19 -6.50 -18.14
CA ALA A 224 9.37 -5.72 -17.78
C ALA A 224 9.06 -4.62 -16.74
N PHE A 225 7.89 -3.99 -16.84
CA PHE A 225 7.43 -3.01 -15.87
C PHE A 225 7.21 -3.64 -14.49
N VAL A 226 6.50 -4.77 -14.43
CA VAL A 226 6.26 -5.52 -13.18
C VAL A 226 7.59 -5.98 -12.58
N GLN A 227 8.48 -6.57 -13.38
CA GLN A 227 9.79 -7.02 -12.92
C GLN A 227 10.64 -5.88 -12.36
N LYS A 228 10.66 -4.72 -13.04
CA LYS A 228 11.39 -3.54 -12.57
C LYS A 228 10.89 -3.07 -11.20
N LEU A 229 9.57 -3.03 -11.02
CA LEU A 229 8.95 -2.58 -9.78
C LEU A 229 9.13 -3.57 -8.62
N LEU A 230 9.15 -4.88 -8.92
CA LEU A 230 9.39 -5.89 -7.90
C LEU A 230 10.87 -6.00 -7.53
N GLN A 231 11.80 -5.63 -8.43
CA GLN A 231 13.24 -5.75 -8.21
C GLN A 231 13.74 -5.01 -6.95
N ASP A 232 13.19 -3.84 -6.64
CA ASP A 232 13.50 -3.08 -5.43
C ASP A 232 12.41 -3.21 -4.36
N GLY A 233 11.50 -4.19 -4.52
CA GLY A 233 10.40 -4.43 -3.60
C GLY A 233 9.37 -3.31 -3.57
N LEU A 234 9.15 -2.58 -4.66
CA LEU A 234 8.29 -1.40 -4.74
C LEU A 234 8.80 -0.20 -3.93
N LEU A 235 10.03 -0.24 -3.42
CA LEU A 235 10.53 0.81 -2.53
C LEU A 235 10.53 2.18 -3.22
N THR A 236 11.10 2.29 -4.42
CA THR A 236 11.12 3.56 -5.17
C THR A 236 9.70 4.02 -5.51
N PHE A 237 8.79 3.09 -5.77
CA PHE A 237 7.39 3.41 -6.04
C PHE A 237 6.72 4.03 -4.81
N PHE A 238 6.91 3.47 -3.62
CA PHE A 238 6.40 4.05 -2.38
C PHE A 238 7.11 5.34 -1.99
N GLN A 239 8.39 5.53 -2.32
CA GLN A 239 9.08 6.80 -2.08
C GLN A 239 8.46 7.95 -2.92
N ASN A 240 8.04 7.65 -4.15
CA ASN A 240 7.32 8.61 -4.99
C ASN A 240 5.86 8.81 -4.56
N TYR A 241 5.24 7.76 -4.01
CA TYR A 241 3.83 7.74 -3.62
C TYR A 241 3.63 7.23 -2.16
N PRO A 242 4.15 7.96 -1.15
CA PRO A 242 4.24 7.45 0.23
C PRO A 242 2.87 7.26 0.87
N VAL A 243 1.93 8.17 0.59
CA VAL A 243 0.54 8.05 1.04
C VAL A 243 -0.13 6.81 0.42
N LEU A 244 0.18 6.45 -0.82
CA LEU A 244 -0.35 5.23 -1.45
C LEU A 244 0.17 3.98 -0.73
N GLY A 245 1.47 3.93 -0.42
CA GLY A 245 2.06 2.84 0.37
C GLY A 245 1.37 2.66 1.72
N ARG A 246 1.13 3.76 2.44
CA ARG A 246 0.35 3.75 3.68
C ARG A 246 -1.07 3.23 3.45
N LEU A 247 -1.78 3.70 2.43
CA LEU A 247 -3.16 3.28 2.16
C LEU A 247 -3.23 1.78 1.86
N ILE A 248 -2.31 1.24 1.07
CA ILE A 248 -2.22 -0.20 0.79
C ILE A 248 -2.02 -0.97 2.10
N ALA A 249 -0.99 -0.63 2.88
CA ALA A 249 -0.70 -1.30 4.14
C ALA A 249 -1.88 -1.25 5.13
N THR A 250 -2.55 -0.09 5.21
CA THR A 250 -3.75 0.08 6.04
C THR A 250 -4.92 -0.80 5.55
N ARG A 251 -5.11 -0.92 4.23
CA ARG A 251 -6.15 -1.80 3.66
C ARG A 251 -5.87 -3.27 3.95
N ILE A 252 -4.60 -3.68 3.96
CA ILE A 252 -4.19 -5.02 4.39
C ILE A 252 -4.55 -5.24 5.84
N ASP A 253 -4.16 -4.33 6.73
CA ASP A 253 -4.45 -4.44 8.17
C ASP A 253 -5.97 -4.58 8.43
N PHE A 254 -6.80 -3.72 7.82
CA PHE A 254 -8.26 -3.80 7.96
C PHE A 254 -8.85 -5.09 7.38
N TRP A 255 -8.34 -5.57 6.26
CA TRP A 255 -8.82 -6.83 5.68
C TRP A 255 -8.47 -8.02 6.58
N VAL A 256 -7.26 -8.05 7.14
CA VAL A 256 -6.81 -9.11 8.06
C VAL A 256 -7.68 -9.10 9.32
N GLU A 257 -7.90 -7.94 9.92
CA GLU A 257 -8.74 -7.78 11.11
C GLU A 257 -10.17 -8.27 10.85
N ALA A 258 -10.82 -7.73 9.81
CA ALA A 258 -12.20 -8.08 9.47
C ALA A 258 -12.36 -9.57 9.09
N THR A 259 -11.40 -10.13 8.36
CA THR A 259 -11.45 -11.54 7.93
C THR A 259 -11.18 -12.48 9.11
N THR A 260 -10.27 -12.11 10.01
CA THR A 260 -10.04 -12.87 11.25
C THR A 260 -11.29 -12.92 12.10
N GLU A 261 -11.91 -11.76 12.34
CA GLU A 261 -13.14 -11.65 13.12
C GLU A 261 -14.27 -12.46 12.48
N PHE A 262 -14.45 -12.34 11.15
CA PHE A 262 -15.44 -13.10 10.41
C PHE A 262 -15.26 -14.61 10.58
N LEU A 263 -14.05 -15.14 10.41
CA LEU A 263 -13.78 -16.57 10.53
C LEU A 263 -13.96 -17.08 11.95
N GLN A 264 -13.56 -16.30 12.96
CA GLN A 264 -13.75 -16.65 14.36
C GLN A 264 -15.23 -16.71 14.74
N ARG A 265 -16.02 -15.71 14.31
CA ARG A 265 -17.48 -15.69 14.52
C ARG A 265 -18.16 -16.83 13.76
N LEU A 266 -17.80 -17.06 12.50
CA LEU A 266 -18.32 -18.17 11.72
C LEU A 266 -18.08 -19.52 12.43
N LYS A 267 -16.88 -19.73 12.98
CA LYS A 267 -16.55 -20.95 13.74
C LYS A 267 -17.42 -21.09 15.00
N ALA A 268 -17.63 -20.01 15.73
CA ALA A 268 -18.44 -20.01 16.96
C ALA A 268 -19.92 -20.29 16.66
N ASP A 269 -20.45 -19.66 15.60
CA ASP A 269 -21.88 -19.67 15.30
C ASP A 269 -22.28 -20.82 14.35
N LEU A 270 -21.31 -21.60 13.84
CA LEU A 270 -21.54 -22.62 12.80
C LEU A 270 -22.63 -23.62 13.20
N SER A 271 -22.64 -24.05 14.47
CA SER A 271 -23.60 -25.04 14.96
C SER A 271 -25.04 -24.51 15.00
N GLU A 272 -25.23 -23.21 15.20
CA GLU A 272 -26.55 -22.55 15.15
C GLU A 272 -26.98 -22.31 13.71
N ILE A 273 -26.04 -21.88 12.85
CA ILE A 273 -26.29 -21.65 11.41
C ILE A 273 -26.76 -22.93 10.72
N GLN A 274 -26.19 -24.08 11.07
CA GLN A 274 -26.56 -25.39 10.48
C GLN A 274 -27.97 -25.88 10.87
N GLN A 275 -28.61 -25.25 11.85
CA GLN A 275 -29.95 -25.64 12.31
C GLN A 275 -31.09 -24.88 11.59
N VAL A 276 -30.76 -23.89 10.76
CA VAL A 276 -31.70 -23.09 9.96
C VAL A 276 -31.87 -23.71 8.57
#